data_AF-A0A0M7HSD6-F1
#
_entry.id   AF-A0A0M7HSD6-F1
#
_cell.length_a   1.000
_cell.length_b   1.000
_cell.length_c   1.000
_cell.angle_alpha   90.00
_cell.angle_beta   90.00
_cell.angle_gamma   90.00
#
_symmetry.space_group_name_H-M   'P 1'
#
loop_
_entity.id
_entity.type
_entity.pdbx_description
1 polymer ?
#
loop_
_entity_poly.entity_id
_entity_poly.type
_entity_poly.pdbx_seq_one_letter_code
_entity_poly.pdbx_strand_id
1 'polypeptide(L)' 'MYEYSDVYDECENGGPDGGPIILSRNQVIGILKQHGHLTPQQWMHFFREAGLTLVNAYPATAVFQWLNY' A
#
# COMPACT_ATOMS: atom_id res chain seq x y z
N MET A 1 16.43 -10.26 -11.75
CA MET A 1 15.82 -8.92 -11.86
C MET A 1 14.34 -9.20 -12.12
N TYR A 2 13.55 -9.38 -11.06
CA TYR A 2 12.10 -9.57 -11.21
C TYR A 2 11.52 -8.21 -11.58
N GLU A 3 10.78 -8.16 -12.67
CA GLU A 3 10.37 -6.93 -13.34
C GLU A 3 9.38 -6.15 -12.45
N TYR A 4 9.87 -5.08 -11.82
CA TYR A 4 9.10 -4.10 -11.03
C TYR A 4 7.86 -3.56 -11.74
N SER A 5 7.83 -3.66 -13.08
CA SER A 5 6.68 -3.32 -13.91
C SER A 5 5.44 -4.15 -13.61
N ASP A 6 5.61 -5.41 -13.19
CA ASP A 6 4.50 -6.37 -13.01
C ASP A 6 3.69 -6.02 -11.76
N VAL A 7 4.38 -5.73 -10.65
CA VAL A 7 3.72 -5.41 -9.36
C VAL A 7 2.93 -4.11 -9.43
N TYR A 8 3.43 -3.09 -10.14
CA TYR A 8 2.69 -1.84 -10.32
C TYR A 8 1.48 -2.01 -11.24
N ASP A 9 1.64 -2.73 -12.35
CA ASP A 9 0.54 -3.04 -13.26
C ASP A 9 -0.55 -3.86 -12.54
N GLU A 10 -0.16 -4.83 -11.71
CA GLU A 10 -1.09 -5.56 -10.84
C GLU A 10 -1.77 -4.64 -9.81
N CYS A 11 -1.05 -3.65 -9.24
CA CYS A 11 -1.66 -2.71 -8.30
C CYS A 11 -2.67 -1.77 -8.97
N GLU A 12 -2.48 -1.43 -10.25
CA GLU A 12 -3.37 -0.54 -11.00
C GLU A 12 -4.52 -1.28 -11.71
N ASN A 13 -4.27 -2.51 -12.19
CA ASN A 13 -5.16 -3.26 -13.07
C ASN A 13 -5.51 -4.67 -12.54
N GLY A 14 -4.99 -5.09 -11.39
CA GLY A 14 -5.14 -6.46 -10.85
C GLY A 14 -6.37 -6.69 -9.97
N GLY A 15 -7.25 -5.71 -9.80
CA GLY A 15 -8.55 -5.91 -9.16
C GLY A 15 -9.44 -6.87 -9.97
N PRO A 16 -10.45 -7.51 -9.35
CA PRO A 16 -11.36 -8.43 -10.05
C PRO A 16 -12.10 -7.79 -11.23
N ASP A 17 -12.25 -6.46 -11.22
CA ASP A 17 -12.88 -5.66 -12.28
C ASP A 17 -11.85 -5.01 -13.23
N GLY A 18 -10.56 -5.36 -13.14
CA GLY A 18 -9.47 -4.70 -13.87
C GLY A 18 -9.11 -3.32 -13.33
N GLY A 19 -9.56 -3.00 -12.11
CA GLY A 19 -9.31 -1.72 -11.44
C GLY A 19 -8.20 -1.80 -10.38
N PRO A 20 -7.86 -0.67 -9.74
CA PRO A 20 -6.79 -0.59 -8.77
C PRO A 20 -7.09 -1.45 -7.55
N ILE A 21 -6.07 -2.16 -7.05
CA ILE A 21 -6.19 -2.95 -5.83
C ILE A 21 -6.36 -2.01 -4.65
N ILE A 22 -7.51 -2.11 -3.99
CA ILE A 22 -7.81 -1.35 -2.78
C ILE A 22 -7.59 -2.25 -1.56
N LEU A 23 -6.69 -1.80 -0.69
CA LEU A 23 -6.36 -2.44 0.57
C LEU A 23 -7.16 -1.82 1.72
N SER A 24 -7.46 -2.62 2.74
CA SER A 24 -7.94 -2.16 4.04
C SER A 24 -6.79 -1.75 4.95
N ARG A 25 -7.07 -0.98 6.01
CA ARG A 25 -6.06 -0.54 6.99
C ARG A 25 -5.26 -1.71 7.59
N ASN A 26 -5.93 -2.82 7.87
CA ASN A 26 -5.29 -4.00 8.45
C ASN A 26 -4.32 -4.65 7.45
N GLN A 27 -4.67 -4.68 6.16
CA GLN A 27 -3.78 -5.17 5.11
C GLN A 27 -2.56 -4.26 4.95
N VAL A 28 -2.76 -2.94 4.93
CA VAL A 28 -1.66 -1.97 4.88
C VAL A 28 -0.72 -2.16 6.07
N ILE A 29 -1.25 -2.25 7.30
CA ILE A 29 -0.43 -2.51 8.50
C ILE A 29 0.30 -3.85 8.38
N GLY A 30 -0.33 -4.87 7.81
CA GLY A 30 0.31 -6.15 7.53
C GLY A 30 1.53 -6.03 6.60
N ILE A 31 1.37 -5.30 5.49
CA ILE A 31 2.46 -5.02 4.55
C ILE A 31 3.55 -4.20 5.24
N LEU A 32 3.21 -3.09 5.89
CA LEU A 32 4.15 -2.25 6.62
C LEU A 32 4.98 -3.05 7.65
N LYS A 33 4.35 -4.01 8.35
CA LYS A 33 5.05 -4.94 9.25
C LYS A 33 6.04 -5.85 8.53
N GLN A 34 5.69 -6.38 7.36
CA GLN A 34 6.59 -7.20 6.54
C GLN A 34 7.83 -6.41 6.10
N HIS A 35 7.71 -5.09 5.94
CA HIS A 35 8.80 -4.19 5.58
C HIS A 35 9.50 -3.54 6.78
N GLY A 36 9.25 -4.00 8.01
CA GLY A 36 9.98 -3.56 9.22
C GLY A 36 9.41 -2.32 9.92
N HIS A 37 8.27 -1.81 9.49
CA HIS A 37 7.54 -0.79 10.24
C HIS A 37 6.67 -1.49 11.29
N LEU A 38 7.14 -1.53 12.54
CA LEU A 38 6.52 -2.32 13.61
C LEU A 38 5.76 -1.47 14.64
N THR A 39 5.97 -0.15 14.63
CA THR A 39 5.38 0.75 15.62
C THR A 39 4.15 1.48 15.07
N PRO A 40 3.13 1.76 15.90
CA PRO A 40 2.00 2.58 15.50
C PRO A 40 2.39 3.96 14.97
N GLN A 41 3.48 4.55 15.50
CA GLN A 41 3.99 5.84 15.03
C GLN A 41 4.46 5.77 13.57
N GLN A 42 5.15 4.70 13.18
CA GLN A 42 5.58 4.50 11.78
C GLN A 42 4.37 4.30 10.86
N TRP A 43 3.35 3.56 11.29
CA TRP A 43 2.13 3.38 10.48
C TRP A 43 1.38 4.70 10.32
N MET A 44 1.27 5.49 11.39
CA MET A 44 0.64 6.81 11.35
C MET A 44 1.42 7.81 10.50
N HIS A 45 2.74 7.65 10.40
CA HIS A 45 3.56 8.47 9.50
C HIS A 45 3.12 8.26 8.04
N PHE A 46 3.03 7.00 7.59
CA PHE A 46 2.49 6.65 6.28
C PHE A 46 1.09 7.24 6.05
N PHE A 47 0.14 6.99 6.96
CA PHE A 47 -1.24 7.45 6.77
C PHE A 47 -1.36 8.97 6.70
N ARG A 48 -0.50 9.70 7.43
CA ARG A 48 -0.45 11.16 7.40
C ARG A 48 0.14 11.68 6.10
N GLU A 49 1.25 11.12 5.64
CA GLU A 49 1.91 11.53 4.41
C GLU A 49 1.05 11.25 3.17
N ALA A 50 0.39 10.09 3.14
CA ALA A 50 -0.51 9.72 2.05
C ALA A 50 -1.86 10.48 2.09
N GLY A 51 -2.16 11.22 3.17
CA GLY A 51 -3.46 11.87 3.36
C GLY A 51 -4.63 10.90 3.59
N LEU A 52 -4.35 9.66 4.00
CA LEU A 52 -5.32 8.56 4.11
C LEU A 52 -5.71 8.23 5.57
N THR A 53 -5.69 9.22 6.46
CA THR A 53 -5.99 9.04 7.90
C THR A 53 -7.47 8.77 8.18
N LEU A 54 -8.38 9.30 7.36
CA LEU A 54 -9.83 9.25 7.58
C LEU A 54 -10.56 8.19 6.73
N VAL A 55 -9.83 7.46 5.89
CA VAL A 55 -10.41 6.45 4.99
C VAL A 55 -9.97 5.04 5.40
N ASN A 56 -10.69 4.02 4.92
CA ASN A 56 -10.32 2.61 5.03
C ASN A 56 -10.19 1.95 3.64
N ALA A 57 -9.77 2.74 2.67
CA ALA A 57 -9.53 2.35 1.29
C ALA A 57 -8.18 2.93 0.88
N TYR A 58 -7.20 2.05 0.69
CA TYR A 58 -5.81 2.43 0.43
C TYR A 58 -5.38 1.83 -0.91
N PRO A 59 -5.09 2.63 -1.93
CA PRO A 59 -4.53 2.11 -3.17
C PRO A 59 -3.23 1.37 -2.87
N ALA A 60 -3.09 0.15 -3.38
CA ALA A 60 -1.86 -0.65 -3.19
C ALA A 60 -0.63 0.10 -3.73
N THR A 61 -0.78 0.81 -4.86
CA THR A 61 0.25 1.68 -5.43
C THR A 61 0.79 2.70 -4.43
N ALA A 62 -0.07 3.36 -3.65
CA ALA A 62 0.35 4.35 -2.67
C ALA A 62 1.19 3.74 -1.53
N VAL A 63 0.88 2.49 -1.14
CA VAL A 63 1.65 1.76 -0.12
C VAL A 63 3.02 1.38 -0.65
N PHE A 64 3.08 0.79 -1.85
CA PHE A 64 4.34 0.36 -2.46
C PHE A 64 5.25 1.55 -2.83
N GLN A 65 4.67 2.63 -3.36
CA GLN A 65 5.41 3.87 -3.64
C GLN A 65 6.05 4.46 -2.37
N TRP A 66 5.32 4.48 -1.25
CA TRP A 66 5.86 4.96 0.03
C TRP A 66 6.99 4.05 0.56
N LEU A 67 6.90 2.75 0.29
CA LEU A 67 7.93 1.77 0.61
C LEU A 67 9.13 1.81 -0.36
N ASN A 68 9.17 2.75 -1.30
CA ASN A 68 10.20 2.89 -2.34
C ASN A 68 10.30 1.67 -3.25
N TYR A 69 9.17 1.02 -3.51
CA TYR A 69 9.03 0.06 -4.61
C TYR A 69 8.62 0.79 -5.88
#